data_AF-A0A4R1W8Z7-F1
#
_entry.id   AF-A0A4R1W8Z7-F1
#
_cell.length_a   1.000
_cell.length_b   1.000
_cell.length_c   1.000
_cell.angle_alpha   90.00
_cell.angle_beta   90.00
_cell.angle_gamma   90.00
#
_symmetry.space_group_name_H-M   'P 1'
#
loop_
_entity.id
_entity.type
_entity.pdbx_description
1 polymer ?
#
loop_
_entity_poly.entity_id
_entity_poly.type
_entity_poly.pdbx_seq_one_letter_code
_entity_poly.pdbx_strand_id
1 'polypeptide(L)'
;MDYGHELVFGTFLTPAVENAERVIALAQLTEQVGLDLVTLQDHPYQPRLLDAWTLLSVIASHTQTVKVSTNVANLPLRHPVVLARSVATLDRITGGRVELGLGAGGFLQAVAANGGPELTTGQSITALEEAIAIIREVWTPEGGGIRLAGKHYTVSGAKRGPAPAHEVEIWLGAYKPRMLALTGRLADGWLPSSGYLPPEELAEKNKLIDEAAVAAGRDPSEVRRLYNLSGRFDGRGGFLQGPEEVWVEQLAELTLTEGMSTYILGSDDPDDIRRFADVAEGVREAVSSARSAASASSSTTSASTSSADALSAAPAVGSPSSAPGGRAAGSFSVVPTPPPAVKRSAVQPWDESERPTGPALDPNRTYTPHELASGQHLIQVHDHLRAELDQIRDLVEQVAAGSMGVGQARSHINTMTMRQNNWTLGVYCESYCRLVTTHHSIEDASLFPRLRRADPALAPVVNRLQEEHLVIHDVLEGVDKALVGLVDGSGDINGLRAAVDLLDDVLLSHLSYEERELVEPLARLGVM
;
A
#
# COMPACT_ATOMS: atom_id res chain seq x y z
N MET A 1 -1.01 5.74 -8.99
CA MET A 1 -2.33 6.12 -9.51
C MET A 1 -3.33 5.09 -9.01
N ASP A 2 -4.44 5.52 -8.41
CA ASP A 2 -5.53 4.61 -8.04
C ASP A 2 -6.37 4.25 -9.27
N TYR A 3 -6.44 2.96 -9.62
CA TYR A 3 -7.22 2.45 -10.76
C TYR A 3 -8.70 2.19 -10.43
N GLY A 4 -9.14 2.50 -9.21
CA GLY A 4 -10.55 2.37 -8.79
C GLY A 4 -11.03 0.94 -8.57
N HIS A 5 -10.12 -0.04 -8.62
CA HIS A 5 -10.46 -1.44 -8.39
C HIS A 5 -11.00 -1.69 -6.97
N GLU A 6 -11.92 -2.65 -6.88
CA GLU A 6 -12.28 -3.28 -5.61
C GLU A 6 -11.06 -3.97 -4.98
N LEU A 7 -10.94 -3.86 -3.65
CA LEU A 7 -9.85 -4.44 -2.89
C LEU A 7 -10.14 -5.90 -2.54
N VAL A 8 -9.19 -6.76 -2.90
CA VAL A 8 -9.23 -8.20 -2.64
C VAL A 8 -8.11 -8.55 -1.68
N PHE A 9 -8.42 -9.28 -0.61
CA PHE A 9 -7.42 -9.75 0.35
C PHE A 9 -7.42 -11.26 0.40
N GLY A 10 -6.24 -11.87 0.47
CA GLY A 10 -6.12 -13.32 0.43
C GLY A 10 -4.88 -13.88 1.10
N THR A 11 -4.77 -15.19 1.07
CA THR A 11 -3.64 -15.94 1.61
C THR A 11 -2.88 -16.69 0.53
N PHE A 12 -1.58 -16.84 0.72
CA PHE A 12 -0.70 -17.69 -0.05
C PHE A 12 -0.20 -18.81 0.86
N LEU A 13 -0.88 -19.95 0.79
CA LEU A 13 -0.66 -21.08 1.69
C LEU A 13 0.36 -22.05 1.10
N THR A 14 1.19 -22.64 1.96
CA THR A 14 2.13 -23.68 1.54
C THR A 14 1.36 -25.00 1.35
N PRO A 15 1.37 -25.62 0.15
CA PRO A 15 0.69 -26.89 -0.09
C PRO A 15 1.51 -28.08 0.44
N ALA A 16 1.87 -28.07 1.73
CA ALA A 16 2.76 -29.06 2.33
C ALA A 16 2.14 -30.46 2.41
N VAL A 17 2.90 -31.49 2.03
CA VAL A 17 2.46 -32.91 2.09
C VAL A 17 2.34 -33.40 3.52
N GLU A 18 3.18 -32.91 4.43
CA GLU A 18 3.27 -33.38 5.80
C GLU A 18 1.97 -33.12 6.59
N ASN A 19 1.15 -32.16 6.16
CA ASN A 19 -0.13 -31.85 6.81
C ASN A 19 -1.15 -31.25 5.83
N ALA A 20 -1.64 -32.07 4.89
CA ALA A 20 -2.64 -31.66 3.90
C ALA A 20 -3.93 -31.10 4.54
N GLU A 21 -4.39 -31.70 5.64
CA GLU A 21 -5.60 -31.28 6.36
C GLU A 21 -5.44 -29.86 6.94
N ARG A 22 -4.25 -29.51 7.42
CA ARG A 22 -3.97 -28.15 7.89
C ARG A 22 -4.09 -27.12 6.78
N VAL A 23 -3.65 -27.41 5.55
CA VAL A 23 -3.78 -26.46 4.43
C VAL A 23 -5.26 -26.19 4.13
N ILE A 24 -6.10 -27.23 4.16
CA ILE A 24 -7.56 -27.09 3.98
C ILE A 24 -8.16 -26.28 5.13
N ALA A 25 -7.77 -26.56 6.38
CA ALA A 25 -8.25 -25.82 7.55
C ALA A 25 -7.85 -24.34 7.52
N LEU A 26 -6.63 -24.00 7.06
CA LEU A 26 -6.20 -22.62 6.86
C LEU A 26 -6.99 -21.93 5.75
N ALA A 27 -7.30 -22.62 4.65
CA ALA A 27 -8.15 -22.06 3.59
C ALA A 27 -9.60 -21.80 4.07
N GLN A 28 -10.14 -22.67 4.92
CA GLN A 28 -11.42 -22.44 5.60
C GLN A 28 -11.35 -21.28 6.58
N LEU A 29 -10.23 -21.13 7.30
CA LEU A 29 -10.00 -19.99 8.17
C LEU A 29 -9.98 -18.68 7.37
N THR A 30 -9.25 -18.62 6.25
CA THR A 30 -9.24 -17.47 5.32
C THR A 30 -10.66 -17.01 4.98
N GLU A 31 -11.54 -17.95 4.62
CA GLU A 31 -12.96 -17.64 4.36
C GLU A 31 -13.71 -17.17 5.61
N GLN A 32 -13.54 -17.88 6.74
CA GLN A 32 -14.26 -17.58 7.99
C GLN A 32 -13.94 -16.19 8.54
N VAL A 33 -12.73 -15.69 8.32
CA VAL A 33 -12.31 -14.35 8.75
C VAL A 33 -12.65 -13.27 7.70
N GLY A 34 -13.34 -13.62 6.61
CA GLY A 34 -13.82 -12.65 5.61
C GLY A 34 -12.77 -12.20 4.59
N LEU A 35 -11.71 -12.98 4.38
CA LEU A 35 -10.79 -12.78 3.25
C LEU A 35 -11.36 -13.43 1.98
N ASP A 36 -10.97 -12.88 0.83
CA ASP A 36 -11.62 -13.10 -0.46
C ASP A 36 -10.97 -14.19 -1.31
N LEU A 37 -9.69 -14.50 -1.07
CA LEU A 37 -8.86 -15.30 -1.98
C LEU A 37 -7.92 -16.27 -1.23
N VAL A 38 -7.85 -17.52 -1.71
CA VAL A 38 -6.82 -18.50 -1.32
C VAL A 38 -5.96 -18.82 -2.54
N THR A 39 -4.64 -18.75 -2.37
CA THR A 39 -3.69 -19.06 -3.44
C THR A 39 -2.66 -20.10 -3.03
N LEU A 40 -2.21 -20.91 -4.00
CA LEU A 40 -1.20 -21.96 -3.80
C LEU A 40 -0.10 -21.89 -4.85
N GLN A 41 1.14 -22.16 -4.43
CA GLN A 41 2.25 -22.34 -5.37
C GLN A 41 2.13 -23.63 -6.15
N ASP A 42 2.57 -23.60 -7.41
CA ASP A 42 2.57 -24.77 -8.27
C ASP A 42 4.01 -25.17 -8.64
N HIS A 43 4.57 -26.06 -7.83
CA HIS A 43 5.90 -26.63 -8.06
C HIS A 43 5.83 -28.16 -8.09
N PRO A 44 5.31 -28.78 -9.17
CA PRO A 44 5.08 -30.23 -9.25
C PRO A 44 6.33 -31.10 -9.05
N TYR A 45 7.52 -30.51 -9.25
CA TYR A 45 8.81 -31.16 -9.04
C TYR A 45 9.29 -31.17 -7.58
N GLN A 46 8.58 -30.51 -6.64
CA GLN A 46 8.94 -30.49 -5.23
C GLN A 46 8.21 -31.64 -4.50
N PRO A 47 8.91 -32.69 -4.04
CA PRO A 47 8.27 -33.88 -3.46
C PRO A 47 7.60 -33.62 -2.10
N ARG A 48 7.87 -32.47 -1.48
CA ARG A 48 7.25 -32.03 -0.22
C ARG A 48 5.94 -31.25 -0.42
N LEU A 49 5.54 -31.02 -1.67
CA LEU A 49 4.35 -30.26 -2.01
C LEU A 49 3.29 -31.13 -2.68
N LEU A 50 2.04 -30.85 -2.36
CA LEU A 50 0.87 -31.41 -3.03
C LEU A 50 0.69 -30.77 -4.41
N ASP A 51 0.04 -31.49 -5.32
CA ASP A 51 -0.35 -30.92 -6.62
C ASP A 51 -1.37 -29.78 -6.41
N ALA A 52 -1.05 -28.60 -6.93
CA ALA A 52 -1.83 -27.38 -6.69
C ALA A 52 -3.29 -27.51 -7.17
N TRP A 53 -3.53 -28.02 -8.39
CA TRP A 53 -4.90 -28.08 -8.94
C TRP A 53 -5.77 -29.13 -8.24
N THR A 54 -5.18 -30.25 -7.85
CA THR A 54 -5.85 -31.26 -7.02
C THR A 54 -6.23 -30.64 -5.67
N LEU A 55 -5.31 -29.94 -5.02
CA LEU A 55 -5.57 -29.31 -3.72
C LEU A 55 -6.58 -28.16 -3.80
N LEU A 56 -6.49 -27.28 -4.81
CA LEU A 56 -7.48 -26.21 -5.04
C LEU A 56 -8.89 -26.77 -5.23
N SER A 57 -9.03 -27.91 -5.93
CA SER A 57 -10.32 -28.58 -6.10
C SER A 57 -10.90 -29.07 -4.76
N VAL A 58 -10.05 -29.61 -3.89
CA VAL A 58 -10.47 -30.03 -2.53
C VAL A 58 -10.81 -28.83 -1.66
N ILE A 59 -9.97 -27.79 -1.64
CA ILE A 59 -10.23 -26.55 -0.91
C ILE A 59 -11.56 -25.95 -1.34
N ALA A 60 -11.80 -25.81 -2.65
CA ALA A 60 -13.02 -25.22 -3.16
C ALA A 60 -14.28 -26.03 -2.80
N SER A 61 -14.16 -27.35 -2.58
CA SER A 61 -15.27 -28.18 -2.09
C SER A 61 -15.54 -28.04 -0.58
N HIS A 62 -14.60 -27.47 0.18
CA HIS A 62 -14.67 -27.25 1.62
C HIS A 62 -14.92 -25.78 2.00
N THR A 63 -15.06 -24.90 1.00
CA THR A 63 -15.35 -23.47 1.13
C THR A 63 -16.51 -23.06 0.23
N GLN A 64 -17.14 -21.92 0.50
CA GLN A 64 -18.39 -21.51 -0.16
C GLN A 64 -18.26 -20.25 -1.02
N THR A 65 -17.52 -19.25 -0.56
CA THR A 65 -17.44 -17.90 -1.13
C THR A 65 -16.03 -17.52 -1.55
N VAL A 66 -15.00 -18.01 -0.85
CA VAL A 66 -13.61 -17.64 -1.15
C VAL A 66 -13.21 -18.08 -2.57
N LYS A 67 -12.54 -17.18 -3.30
CA LYS A 67 -11.92 -17.50 -4.59
C LYS A 67 -10.67 -18.35 -4.41
N VAL A 68 -10.31 -19.12 -5.42
CA VAL A 68 -9.12 -19.98 -5.42
C VAL A 68 -8.29 -19.73 -6.68
N SER A 69 -6.95 -19.68 -6.53
CA SER A 69 -6.05 -19.45 -7.67
C SER A 69 -4.69 -20.11 -7.47
N THR A 70 -4.01 -20.41 -8.57
CA THR A 70 -2.57 -20.73 -8.52
C THR A 70 -1.74 -19.45 -8.44
N ASN A 71 -0.64 -19.47 -7.69
CA ASN A 71 0.28 -18.34 -7.52
C ASN A 71 1.74 -18.79 -7.64
N VAL A 72 2.25 -19.04 -8.85
CA VAL A 72 1.53 -19.12 -10.14
C VAL A 72 1.68 -20.53 -10.73
N ALA A 73 0.76 -20.93 -11.61
CA ALA A 73 0.80 -22.23 -12.30
C ALA A 73 2.09 -22.38 -13.12
N ASN A 74 2.67 -23.58 -13.07
CA ASN A 74 3.85 -23.95 -13.84
C ASN A 74 3.45 -24.33 -15.27
N LEU A 75 3.34 -23.35 -16.16
CA LEU A 75 2.94 -23.57 -17.55
C LEU A 75 3.78 -24.65 -18.26
N PRO A 76 5.13 -24.70 -18.12
CA PRO A 76 5.92 -25.73 -18.80
C PRO A 76 5.55 -27.18 -18.48
N LEU A 77 4.92 -27.44 -17.34
CA LEU A 77 4.43 -28.77 -16.95
C LEU A 77 2.91 -28.93 -17.08
N ARG A 78 2.19 -27.89 -17.54
CA ARG A 78 0.73 -27.89 -17.72
C ARG A 78 0.36 -27.41 -19.12
N HIS A 79 0.15 -28.36 -20.03
CA HIS A 79 -0.22 -28.02 -21.41
C HIS A 79 -1.44 -27.07 -21.46
N PRO A 80 -1.39 -25.95 -22.22
CA PRO A 80 -2.35 -24.85 -22.09
C PRO A 80 -3.80 -25.26 -22.37
N VAL A 81 -4.04 -26.16 -23.33
CA VAL A 81 -5.41 -26.68 -23.59
C VAL A 81 -5.97 -27.45 -22.39
N VAL A 82 -5.13 -28.23 -21.70
CA VAL A 82 -5.55 -29.01 -20.53
C VAL A 82 -5.77 -28.08 -19.35
N LEU A 83 -4.82 -27.16 -19.12
CA LEU A 83 -4.92 -26.15 -18.07
C LEU A 83 -6.20 -25.32 -18.20
N ALA A 84 -6.49 -24.80 -19.41
CA ALA A 84 -7.70 -24.02 -19.67
C ALA A 84 -8.98 -24.80 -19.33
N ARG A 85 -9.04 -26.10 -19.66
CA ARG A 85 -10.19 -26.95 -19.33
C ARG A 85 -10.29 -27.22 -17.84
N SER A 86 -9.18 -27.44 -17.15
CA SER A 86 -9.17 -27.61 -15.69
C SER A 86 -9.69 -26.38 -14.99
N VAL A 87 -9.20 -25.19 -15.38
CA VAL A 87 -9.64 -23.90 -14.84
C VAL A 87 -11.14 -23.71 -15.07
N ALA A 88 -11.61 -23.81 -16.31
CA ALA A 88 -13.02 -23.61 -16.64
C ALA A 88 -13.93 -24.65 -15.98
N THR A 89 -13.46 -25.90 -15.83
CA THR A 89 -14.23 -26.94 -15.13
C THR A 89 -14.36 -26.60 -13.66
N LEU A 90 -13.26 -26.27 -12.97
CA LEU A 90 -13.28 -25.90 -11.57
C LEU A 90 -14.15 -24.65 -11.36
N ASP A 91 -14.02 -23.66 -12.25
CA ASP A 91 -14.81 -22.43 -12.18
C ASP A 91 -16.32 -22.69 -12.27
N ARG A 92 -16.72 -23.56 -13.20
CA ARG A 92 -18.13 -23.94 -13.35
C ARG A 92 -18.70 -24.68 -12.16
N ILE A 93 -17.93 -25.60 -11.55
CA ILE A 93 -18.42 -26.37 -10.40
C ILE A 93 -18.42 -25.56 -9.12
N THR A 94 -17.57 -24.53 -9.01
CA THR A 94 -17.52 -23.63 -7.84
C THR A 94 -18.46 -22.44 -7.97
N GLY A 95 -19.03 -22.21 -9.16
CA GLY A 95 -19.96 -21.12 -9.44
C GLY A 95 -19.28 -19.78 -9.68
N GLY A 96 -18.07 -19.76 -10.26
CA GLY A 96 -17.36 -18.52 -10.59
C GLY A 96 -16.27 -18.10 -9.59
N ARG A 97 -15.61 -19.05 -8.93
CA ARG A 97 -14.64 -18.77 -7.85
C ARG A 97 -13.18 -19.03 -8.21
N VAL A 98 -12.83 -19.16 -9.50
CA VAL A 98 -11.47 -19.56 -9.89
C VAL A 98 -10.78 -18.48 -10.72
N GLU A 99 -9.56 -18.12 -10.32
CA GLU A 99 -8.69 -17.25 -11.11
C GLU A 99 -7.42 -18.03 -11.53
N LEU A 100 -6.68 -17.53 -12.52
CA LEU A 100 -5.48 -18.19 -13.03
C LEU A 100 -4.22 -17.31 -12.90
N GLY A 101 -3.47 -17.45 -11.80
CA GLY A 101 -2.08 -17.01 -11.82
C GLY A 101 -1.23 -17.95 -12.69
N LEU A 102 -0.54 -17.43 -13.70
CA LEU A 102 0.20 -18.18 -14.71
C LEU A 102 1.67 -17.72 -14.79
N GLY A 103 2.60 -18.68 -14.78
CA GLY A 103 4.04 -18.41 -14.86
C GLY A 103 4.72 -19.15 -16.00
N ALA A 104 5.75 -18.53 -16.58
CA ALA A 104 6.61 -19.15 -17.60
C ALA A 104 7.53 -20.28 -17.06
N GLY A 105 7.50 -20.54 -15.75
CA GLY A 105 8.34 -21.52 -15.05
C GLY A 105 9.67 -20.94 -14.57
N GLY A 106 9.82 -20.74 -13.25
CA GLY A 106 11.02 -20.12 -12.64
C GLY A 106 12.22 -21.08 -12.46
N PHE A 107 12.00 -22.39 -12.51
CA PHE A 107 13.00 -23.41 -12.20
C PHE A 107 13.17 -24.38 -13.38
N LEU A 108 13.78 -23.88 -14.46
CA LEU A 108 13.85 -24.57 -15.76
C LEU A 108 14.52 -25.96 -15.68
N GLN A 109 15.55 -26.12 -14.86
CA GLN A 109 16.21 -27.43 -14.69
C GLN A 109 15.28 -28.47 -14.03
N ALA A 110 14.51 -28.07 -13.02
CA ALA A 110 13.57 -28.96 -12.36
C ALA A 110 12.39 -29.32 -13.27
N VAL A 111 11.94 -28.36 -14.08
CA VAL A 111 10.96 -28.57 -15.15
C VAL A 111 11.47 -29.61 -16.16
N ALA A 112 12.68 -29.43 -16.70
CA ALA A 112 13.27 -30.35 -17.67
C ALA A 112 13.44 -31.78 -17.10
N ALA A 113 13.87 -31.88 -15.83
CA ALA A 113 14.00 -33.16 -15.13
C ALA A 113 12.66 -33.92 -14.99
N ASN A 114 11.52 -33.21 -15.06
CA ASN A 114 10.17 -33.77 -15.00
C ASN A 114 9.51 -33.88 -16.39
N GLY A 115 10.30 -33.80 -17.46
CA GLY A 115 9.83 -33.96 -18.84
C GLY A 115 9.24 -32.70 -19.47
N GLY A 116 9.37 -31.54 -18.82
CA GLY A 116 9.04 -30.26 -19.42
C GLY A 116 10.07 -29.81 -20.46
N PRO A 117 9.76 -28.79 -21.29
CA PRO A 117 10.64 -28.34 -22.36
C PRO A 117 11.86 -27.56 -21.82
N GLU A 118 13.03 -27.79 -22.42
CA GLU A 118 14.24 -27.00 -22.19
C GLU A 118 14.19 -25.70 -23.02
N LEU A 119 13.61 -24.65 -22.43
CA LEU A 119 13.48 -23.34 -23.07
C LEU A 119 14.51 -22.35 -22.50
N THR A 120 15.04 -21.47 -23.35
CA THR A 120 15.69 -20.23 -22.89
C THR A 120 14.64 -19.28 -22.29
N THR A 121 15.07 -18.29 -21.51
CA THR A 121 14.18 -17.26 -20.97
C THR A 121 13.37 -16.54 -22.06
N GLY A 122 13.99 -16.25 -23.22
CA GLY A 122 13.28 -15.60 -24.32
C GLY A 122 12.21 -16.48 -24.96
N GLN A 123 12.46 -17.80 -25.03
CA GLN A 123 11.51 -18.79 -25.54
C GLN A 123 10.37 -19.05 -24.55
N SER A 124 10.64 -19.09 -23.25
CA SER A 124 9.58 -19.30 -22.25
C SER A 124 8.56 -18.16 -22.22
N ILE A 125 9.00 -16.92 -22.46
CA ILE A 125 8.09 -15.76 -22.62
C ILE A 125 7.23 -15.90 -23.89
N THR A 126 7.82 -16.33 -25.02
CA THR A 126 7.06 -16.58 -26.25
C THR A 126 6.08 -17.74 -26.10
N ALA A 127 6.47 -18.81 -25.40
CA ALA A 127 5.58 -19.91 -25.08
C ALA A 127 4.41 -19.45 -24.20
N LEU A 128 4.65 -18.58 -23.22
CA LEU A 128 3.59 -18.00 -22.39
C LEU A 128 2.60 -17.16 -23.20
N GLU A 129 3.08 -16.33 -24.13
CA GLU A 129 2.24 -15.57 -25.06
C GLU A 129 1.34 -16.49 -25.91
N GLU A 130 1.91 -17.55 -26.50
CA GLU A 130 1.15 -18.56 -27.24
C GLU A 130 0.13 -19.30 -26.36
N ALA A 131 0.50 -19.60 -25.11
CA ALA A 131 -0.37 -20.28 -24.16
C ALA A 131 -1.57 -19.42 -23.76
N ILE A 132 -1.39 -18.13 -23.48
CA ILE A 132 -2.49 -17.21 -23.15
C ILE A 132 -3.50 -17.16 -24.30
N ALA A 133 -3.02 -17.06 -25.54
CA ALA A 133 -3.90 -17.10 -26.72
C ALA A 133 -4.68 -18.42 -26.79
N ILE A 134 -4.03 -19.57 -26.59
CA ILE A 134 -4.72 -20.87 -26.57
C ILE A 134 -5.76 -20.93 -25.45
N ILE A 135 -5.43 -20.47 -24.25
CA ILE A 135 -6.32 -20.52 -23.09
C ILE A 135 -7.60 -19.71 -23.36
N ARG A 136 -7.46 -18.46 -23.84
CA ARG A 136 -8.59 -17.61 -24.22
C ARG A 136 -9.45 -18.24 -25.32
N GLU A 137 -8.82 -18.84 -26.33
CA GLU A 137 -9.52 -19.54 -27.41
C GLU A 137 -10.32 -20.75 -26.88
N VAL A 138 -9.79 -21.50 -25.91
CA VAL A 138 -10.52 -22.60 -25.25
C VAL A 138 -11.74 -22.09 -24.49
N TRP A 139 -11.64 -20.94 -23.82
CA TRP A 139 -12.75 -20.36 -23.05
C TRP A 139 -13.81 -19.65 -23.89
N THR A 140 -13.52 -19.37 -25.17
CA THR A 140 -14.50 -18.77 -26.07
C THR A 140 -15.58 -19.80 -26.43
N PRO A 141 -16.87 -19.55 -26.13
CA PRO A 141 -17.94 -20.52 -26.37
C PRO A 141 -18.29 -20.69 -27.85
N GLU A 142 -18.03 -19.67 -28.67
CA GLU A 142 -18.39 -19.63 -30.09
C GLU A 142 -17.18 -19.92 -31.01
N GLY A 143 -17.45 -20.43 -32.21
CA GLY A 143 -16.46 -20.63 -33.27
C GLY A 143 -16.10 -22.08 -33.59
N GLY A 144 -15.32 -22.25 -34.66
CA GLY A 144 -14.81 -23.56 -35.08
C GLY A 144 -13.69 -24.10 -34.18
N GLY A 145 -13.11 -25.25 -34.53
CA GLY A 145 -11.98 -25.82 -33.80
C GLY A 145 -10.76 -24.90 -33.78
N ILE A 146 -10.09 -24.80 -32.63
CA ILE A 146 -8.92 -23.97 -32.38
C ILE A 146 -7.77 -24.45 -33.26
N ARG A 147 -7.17 -23.53 -34.01
CA ARG A 147 -6.01 -23.80 -34.86
C ARG A 147 -4.93 -22.76 -34.56
N LEU A 148 -3.84 -23.20 -33.96
CA LEU A 148 -2.68 -22.37 -33.66
C LEU A 148 -1.41 -23.15 -34.01
N ALA A 149 -0.59 -22.59 -34.90
CA ALA A 149 0.69 -23.15 -35.31
C ALA A 149 1.82 -22.32 -34.69
N GLY A 150 1.89 -22.33 -33.36
CA GLY A 150 2.90 -21.62 -32.57
C GLY A 150 4.25 -22.33 -32.62
N LYS A 151 5.30 -21.63 -32.19
CA LYS A 151 6.67 -22.15 -32.09
C LYS A 151 6.81 -23.17 -30.96
N HIS A 152 6.04 -23.01 -29.89
CA HIS A 152 6.10 -23.85 -28.70
C HIS A 152 4.85 -24.69 -28.52
N TYR A 153 3.68 -24.19 -28.93
CA TYR A 153 2.43 -24.93 -28.89
C TYR A 153 1.79 -25.05 -30.27
N THR A 154 1.38 -26.27 -30.62
CA THR A 154 0.58 -26.53 -31.83
C THR A 154 -0.77 -27.11 -31.43
N VAL A 155 -1.85 -26.47 -31.89
CA VAL A 155 -3.23 -26.91 -31.71
C VAL A 155 -3.85 -27.05 -33.09
N SER A 156 -4.34 -28.24 -33.43
CA SER A 156 -4.77 -28.59 -34.81
C SER A 156 -6.24 -29.01 -34.85
N GLY A 157 -7.15 -28.05 -34.62
CA GLY A 157 -8.59 -28.28 -34.64
C GLY A 157 -9.16 -28.79 -33.31
N ALA A 158 -8.53 -28.45 -32.19
CA ALA A 158 -9.06 -28.81 -30.87
C ALA A 158 -10.42 -28.15 -30.65
N LYS A 159 -11.37 -28.89 -30.08
CA LYS A 159 -12.67 -28.32 -29.71
C LYS A 159 -12.48 -27.33 -28.56
N ARG A 160 -13.16 -26.18 -28.69
CA ARG A 160 -13.34 -25.19 -27.63
C ARG A 160 -14.11 -25.80 -26.47
N GLY A 161 -14.01 -25.14 -25.32
CA GLY A 161 -14.79 -25.42 -24.14
C GLY A 161 -14.22 -26.49 -23.19
N PRO A 162 -14.83 -26.58 -21.99
CA PRO A 162 -15.94 -25.74 -21.53
C PRO A 162 -15.52 -24.27 -21.34
N ALA A 163 -16.44 -23.34 -21.58
CA ALA A 163 -16.25 -21.95 -21.19
C ALA A 163 -16.46 -21.83 -19.67
N PRO A 164 -15.67 -21.00 -18.96
CA PRO A 164 -15.84 -20.77 -17.53
C PRO A 164 -17.22 -20.15 -17.21
N ALA A 165 -17.59 -20.16 -15.93
CA ALA A 165 -18.85 -19.56 -15.46
C ALA A 165 -18.77 -18.03 -15.36
N HIS A 166 -17.56 -17.49 -15.20
CA HIS A 166 -17.28 -16.06 -15.28
C HIS A 166 -16.05 -15.77 -16.14
N GLU A 167 -15.75 -14.49 -16.37
CA GLU A 167 -14.51 -14.07 -17.05
C GLU A 167 -13.31 -14.26 -16.11
N VAL A 168 -12.71 -15.46 -16.16
CA VAL A 168 -11.52 -15.81 -15.38
C VAL A 168 -10.35 -14.90 -15.75
N GLU A 169 -9.77 -14.24 -14.74
CA GLU A 169 -8.59 -13.40 -14.88
C GLU A 169 -7.30 -14.26 -14.99
N ILE A 170 -6.36 -13.80 -15.82
CA ILE A 170 -5.01 -14.36 -15.96
C ILE A 170 -4.02 -13.38 -15.33
N TRP A 171 -3.38 -13.80 -14.24
CA TRP A 171 -2.40 -12.99 -13.51
C TRP A 171 -0.97 -13.46 -13.78
N LEU A 172 -0.05 -12.55 -14.05
CA LEU A 172 1.35 -12.90 -14.34
C LEU A 172 2.30 -12.42 -13.24
N GLY A 173 3.11 -13.35 -12.73
CA GLY A 173 4.29 -13.05 -11.92
C GLY A 173 5.42 -12.53 -12.81
N ALA A 174 5.50 -11.22 -12.98
CA ALA A 174 6.40 -10.56 -13.92
C ALA A 174 7.33 -9.55 -13.23
N TYR A 175 8.60 -9.52 -13.63
CA TYR A 175 9.60 -8.62 -13.00
C TYR A 175 10.48 -7.87 -14.02
N LYS A 176 10.71 -8.46 -15.21
CA LYS A 176 11.62 -7.92 -16.22
C LYS A 176 10.83 -7.23 -17.34
N PRO A 177 11.39 -6.20 -18.02
CA PRO A 177 10.65 -5.36 -18.95
C PRO A 177 9.85 -6.12 -20.02
N ARG A 178 10.42 -7.18 -20.61
CA ARG A 178 9.71 -7.99 -21.61
C ARG A 178 8.49 -8.73 -21.05
N MET A 179 8.56 -9.19 -19.80
CA MET A 179 7.43 -9.83 -19.13
C MET A 179 6.39 -8.80 -18.69
N LEU A 180 6.81 -7.64 -18.19
CA LEU A 180 5.89 -6.54 -17.83
C LEU A 180 5.13 -6.02 -19.06
N ALA A 181 5.81 -5.90 -20.20
CA ALA A 181 5.18 -5.57 -21.46
C ALA A 181 4.20 -6.66 -21.94
N LEU A 182 4.49 -7.95 -21.69
CA LEU A 182 3.53 -9.02 -21.96
C LEU A 182 2.29 -8.90 -21.06
N THR A 183 2.48 -8.60 -19.77
CA THR A 183 1.42 -8.37 -18.79
C THR A 183 0.48 -7.27 -19.25
N GLY A 184 1.00 -6.08 -19.59
CA GLY A 184 0.17 -4.96 -20.08
C GLY A 184 -0.63 -5.31 -21.34
N ARG A 185 -0.04 -6.06 -22.26
CA ARG A 185 -0.71 -6.42 -23.52
C ARG A 185 -1.78 -7.50 -23.38
N LEU A 186 -1.58 -8.53 -22.55
CA LEU A 186 -2.36 -9.77 -22.63
C LEU A 186 -2.93 -10.30 -21.30
N ALA A 187 -2.45 -9.83 -20.15
CA ALA A 187 -2.90 -10.30 -18.84
C ALA A 187 -3.96 -9.38 -18.26
N ASP A 188 -4.70 -9.88 -17.27
CA ASP A 188 -5.67 -9.07 -16.50
C ASP A 188 -5.12 -8.73 -15.12
N GLY A 189 -3.95 -9.25 -14.74
CA GLY A 189 -3.32 -8.92 -13.46
C GLY A 189 -1.80 -9.05 -13.46
N TRP A 190 -1.15 -8.21 -12.65
CA TRP A 190 0.27 -8.28 -12.34
C TRP A 190 0.46 -8.70 -10.88
N LEU A 191 1.22 -9.77 -10.64
CA LEU A 191 1.38 -10.39 -9.31
C LEU A 191 2.86 -10.52 -8.90
N PRO A 192 3.56 -9.42 -8.56
CA PRO A 192 4.87 -9.44 -7.91
C PRO A 192 4.79 -9.90 -6.45
N SER A 193 5.95 -10.20 -5.86
CA SER A 193 6.09 -10.43 -4.42
C SER A 193 7.02 -9.41 -3.78
N SER A 194 6.67 -8.93 -2.59
CA SER A 194 7.43 -7.88 -1.88
C SER A 194 8.87 -8.27 -1.57
N GLY A 195 9.13 -9.56 -1.33
CA GLY A 195 10.48 -10.08 -1.14
C GLY A 195 11.39 -10.03 -2.38
N TYR A 196 10.83 -9.84 -3.58
CA TYR A 196 11.57 -9.75 -4.84
C TYR A 196 11.49 -8.39 -5.51
N LEU A 197 10.39 -7.67 -5.29
CA LEU A 197 10.15 -6.34 -5.82
C LEU A 197 9.61 -5.48 -4.69
N PRO A 198 10.44 -4.66 -4.05
CA PRO A 198 10.03 -3.86 -2.90
C PRO A 198 9.14 -2.68 -3.36
N PRO A 199 8.36 -2.08 -2.44
CA PRO A 199 7.38 -1.03 -2.74
C PRO A 199 7.88 0.11 -3.62
N GLU A 200 9.12 0.55 -3.36
CA GLU A 200 9.74 1.70 -4.03
C GLU A 200 9.99 1.47 -5.54
N GLU A 201 10.04 0.21 -6.00
CA GLU A 201 10.19 -0.11 -7.42
C GLU A 201 8.85 -0.23 -8.16
N LEU A 202 7.71 -0.24 -7.45
CA LEU A 202 6.39 -0.50 -8.04
C LEU A 202 6.02 0.54 -9.09
N ALA A 203 6.27 1.83 -8.84
CA ALA A 203 5.96 2.92 -9.75
C ALA A 203 6.62 2.75 -11.13
N GLU A 204 7.90 2.37 -11.16
CA GLU A 204 8.64 2.13 -12.39
C GLU A 204 8.04 0.95 -13.18
N LYS A 205 7.69 -0.14 -12.47
CA LYS A 205 7.16 -1.34 -13.14
C LYS A 205 5.72 -1.14 -13.60
N ASN A 206 4.92 -0.40 -12.84
CA ASN A 206 3.58 0.06 -13.21
C ASN A 206 3.61 0.78 -14.54
N LYS A 207 4.50 1.77 -14.68
CA LYS A 207 4.67 2.54 -15.92
C LYS A 207 4.93 1.65 -17.14
N LEU A 208 5.78 0.64 -17.01
CA LEU A 208 6.08 -0.29 -18.12
C LEU A 208 4.86 -1.14 -18.52
N ILE A 209 4.00 -1.49 -17.57
CA ILE A 209 2.75 -2.22 -17.82
C ILE A 209 1.76 -1.29 -18.52
N ASP A 210 1.58 -0.08 -18.01
CA ASP A 210 0.63 0.90 -18.54
C ASP A 210 0.98 1.30 -19.97
N GLU A 211 2.26 1.60 -20.24
CA GLU A 211 2.75 1.90 -21.59
C GLU A 211 2.48 0.75 -22.57
N ALA A 212 2.64 -0.50 -22.12
CA ALA A 212 2.37 -1.67 -22.93
C ALA A 212 0.87 -1.93 -23.14
N ALA A 213 0.03 -1.66 -22.14
CA ALA A 213 -1.42 -1.73 -22.25
C ALA A 213 -1.94 -0.69 -23.27
N VAL A 214 -1.52 0.57 -23.12
CA VAL A 214 -1.86 1.66 -24.04
C VAL A 214 -1.39 1.37 -25.46
N ALA A 215 -0.15 0.87 -25.62
CA ALA A 215 0.38 0.50 -26.94
C ALA A 215 -0.40 -0.65 -27.61
N ALA A 216 -1.07 -1.50 -26.82
CA ALA A 216 -1.99 -2.54 -27.31
C ALA A 216 -3.44 -2.07 -27.45
N GLY A 217 -3.75 -0.80 -27.17
CA GLY A 217 -5.10 -0.25 -27.23
C GLY A 217 -6.00 -0.69 -26.07
N ARG A 218 -5.41 -1.07 -24.94
CA ARG A 218 -6.09 -1.43 -23.69
C ARG A 218 -6.05 -0.28 -22.70
N ASP A 219 -7.05 -0.20 -21.84
CA ASP A 219 -7.02 0.71 -20.70
C ASP A 219 -6.09 0.11 -19.62
N PRO A 220 -5.12 0.86 -19.06
CA PRO A 220 -4.27 0.37 -17.97
C PRO A 220 -5.04 -0.20 -16.77
N SER A 221 -6.25 0.30 -16.51
CA SER A 221 -7.16 -0.21 -15.48
C SER A 221 -7.78 -1.58 -15.81
N GLU A 222 -7.64 -2.11 -17.03
CA GLU A 222 -8.00 -3.50 -17.33
C GLU A 222 -6.95 -4.50 -16.79
N VAL A 223 -5.83 -4.00 -16.29
CA VAL A 223 -4.80 -4.83 -15.65
C VAL A 223 -4.82 -4.52 -14.16
N ARG A 224 -5.26 -5.48 -13.36
CA ARG A 224 -5.24 -5.40 -11.90
C ARG A 224 -3.81 -5.43 -11.36
N ARG A 225 -3.58 -4.76 -10.23
CA ARG A 225 -2.30 -4.75 -9.53
C ARG A 225 -2.42 -5.55 -8.23
N LEU A 226 -1.73 -6.69 -8.17
CA LEU A 226 -1.74 -7.61 -7.04
C LEU A 226 -0.36 -7.59 -6.37
N TYR A 227 -0.26 -7.99 -5.10
CA TYR A 227 1.02 -8.04 -4.40
C TYR A 227 1.04 -9.15 -3.35
N ASN A 228 1.99 -10.08 -3.50
CA ASN A 228 2.27 -11.05 -2.45
C ASN A 228 3.06 -10.36 -1.33
N LEU A 229 2.52 -10.42 -0.13
CA LEU A 229 3.06 -9.78 1.05
C LEU A 229 3.86 -10.78 1.89
N SER A 230 5.00 -10.31 2.36
CA SER A 230 5.79 -10.95 3.42
C SER A 230 6.09 -9.87 4.44
N GLY A 231 5.70 -10.11 5.68
CA GLY A 231 5.81 -9.15 6.77
C GLY A 231 5.72 -9.87 8.11
N ARG A 232 5.79 -9.10 9.19
CA ARG A 232 5.54 -9.60 10.53
C ARG A 232 4.68 -8.62 11.31
N PHE A 233 3.86 -9.18 12.16
CA PHE A 233 3.01 -8.38 13.05
C PHE A 233 3.67 -8.06 14.40
N ASP A 234 4.98 -8.23 14.49
CA ASP A 234 5.83 -7.89 15.62
C ASP A 234 7.01 -7.01 15.17
N GLY A 235 7.69 -6.39 16.14
CA GLY A 235 8.81 -5.49 15.88
C GLY A 235 8.41 -4.03 15.64
N ARG A 236 9.40 -3.22 15.26
CA ARG A 236 9.24 -1.80 14.92
C ARG A 236 10.18 -1.44 13.76
N GLY A 237 9.62 -0.85 12.70
CA GLY A 237 10.36 -0.28 11.58
C GLY A 237 10.51 -1.20 10.38
N GLY A 238 10.21 -0.67 9.18
CA GLY A 238 10.29 -1.37 7.90
C GLY A 238 8.91 -1.63 7.26
N PHE A 239 8.94 -2.09 6.01
CA PHE A 239 7.72 -2.45 5.29
C PHE A 239 7.07 -3.68 5.92
N LEU A 240 5.82 -3.52 6.36
CA LEU A 240 4.98 -4.52 7.00
C LEU A 240 5.67 -5.18 8.21
N GLN A 241 6.29 -4.36 9.06
CA GLN A 241 6.91 -4.78 10.33
C GLN A 241 6.34 -3.95 11.48
N GLY A 242 5.41 -4.53 12.24
CA GLY A 242 4.73 -3.83 13.32
C GLY A 242 3.27 -4.26 13.45
N PRO A 243 2.50 -3.58 14.31
CA PRO A 243 1.11 -3.91 14.53
C PRO A 243 0.25 -3.59 13.29
N GLU A 244 -1.00 -4.04 13.32
CA GLU A 244 -1.98 -3.98 12.24
C GLU A 244 -2.14 -2.55 11.68
N GLU A 245 -2.04 -1.53 12.53
CA GLU A 245 -2.17 -0.12 12.11
C GLU A 245 -1.09 0.28 11.11
N VAL A 246 0.16 -0.20 11.30
CA VAL A 246 1.26 0.03 10.37
C VAL A 246 0.98 -0.63 9.01
N TRP A 247 0.39 -1.83 9.04
CA TRP A 247 0.00 -2.51 7.81
C TRP A 247 -1.14 -1.78 7.10
N VAL A 248 -2.14 -1.32 7.85
CA VAL A 248 -3.28 -0.58 7.30
C VAL A 248 -2.82 0.68 6.59
N GLU A 249 -1.96 1.48 7.23
CA GLU A 249 -1.41 2.71 6.65
C GLU A 249 -0.63 2.42 5.36
N GLN A 250 0.34 1.51 5.42
CA GLN A 250 1.22 1.22 4.29
C GLN A 250 0.48 0.59 3.10
N LEU A 251 -0.50 -0.28 3.34
CA LEU A 251 -1.28 -0.88 2.26
C LEU A 251 -2.32 0.09 1.69
N ALA A 252 -2.92 0.96 2.52
CA ALA A 252 -3.77 2.03 2.01
C ALA A 252 -2.98 3.01 1.14
N GLU A 253 -1.76 3.37 1.54
CA GLU A 253 -0.84 4.18 0.74
C GLU A 253 -0.58 3.49 -0.61
N LEU A 254 -0.13 2.23 -0.62
CA LEU A 254 0.14 1.50 -1.86
C LEU A 254 -1.07 1.41 -2.80
N THR A 255 -2.29 1.33 -2.24
CA THR A 255 -3.50 1.36 -3.05
C THR A 255 -3.69 2.71 -3.72
N LEU A 256 -3.59 3.80 -2.97
CA LEU A 256 -3.87 5.15 -3.47
C LEU A 256 -2.76 5.66 -4.39
N THR A 257 -1.50 5.35 -4.08
CA THR A 257 -0.31 5.87 -4.77
C THR A 257 0.18 4.96 -5.89
N GLU A 258 0.08 3.63 -5.75
CA GLU A 258 0.58 2.66 -6.73
C GLU A 258 -0.52 1.83 -7.39
N GLY A 259 -1.78 2.00 -6.97
CA GLY A 259 -2.93 1.31 -7.57
C GLY A 259 -3.04 -0.16 -7.19
N MET A 260 -2.27 -0.63 -6.20
CA MET A 260 -2.33 -1.99 -5.68
C MET A 260 -3.73 -2.26 -5.10
N SER A 261 -4.36 -3.34 -5.52
CA SER A 261 -5.76 -3.64 -5.19
C SER A 261 -6.01 -5.10 -4.84
N THR A 262 -4.98 -5.93 -4.83
CA THR A 262 -5.08 -7.29 -4.30
C THR A 262 -3.86 -7.60 -3.46
N TYR A 263 -4.08 -7.92 -2.19
CA TYR A 263 -3.02 -8.18 -1.23
C TYR A 263 -3.09 -9.61 -0.74
N ILE A 264 -2.00 -10.37 -0.90
CA ILE A 264 -1.97 -11.80 -0.63
C ILE A 264 -0.90 -12.08 0.41
N LEU A 265 -1.30 -12.39 1.65
CA LEU A 265 -0.37 -12.70 2.74
C LEU A 265 0.24 -14.10 2.58
N GLY A 266 1.57 -14.18 2.53
CA GLY A 266 2.29 -15.44 2.67
C GLY A 266 2.52 -15.82 4.14
N SER A 267 1.58 -16.55 4.75
CA SER A 267 1.73 -17.15 6.08
C SER A 267 0.88 -18.41 6.23
N ASP A 268 1.41 -19.40 6.94
CA ASP A 268 0.70 -20.62 7.38
C ASP A 268 0.35 -20.57 8.89
N ASP A 269 0.54 -19.41 9.52
CA ASP A 269 0.16 -19.15 10.92
C ASP A 269 -1.31 -18.69 10.98
N PRO A 270 -2.20 -19.42 11.68
CA PRO A 270 -3.59 -19.01 11.87
C PRO A 270 -3.75 -17.62 12.51
N ASP A 271 -2.83 -17.20 13.38
CA ASP A 271 -2.94 -15.91 14.07
C ASP A 271 -2.60 -14.76 13.12
N ASP A 272 -1.58 -14.92 12.27
CA ASP A 272 -1.28 -13.95 11.21
C ASP A 272 -2.47 -13.77 10.25
N ILE A 273 -3.16 -14.86 9.88
CA ILE A 273 -4.33 -14.81 9.00
C ILE A 273 -5.48 -14.01 9.63
N ARG A 274 -5.72 -14.18 10.94
CA ARG A 274 -6.75 -13.41 11.66
C ARG A 274 -6.40 -11.93 11.72
N ARG A 275 -5.17 -11.60 12.10
CA ARG A 275 -4.69 -10.21 12.16
C ARG A 275 -4.74 -9.54 10.78
N PHE A 276 -4.44 -10.29 9.73
CA PHE A 276 -4.54 -9.80 8.36
C PHE A 276 -5.98 -9.51 7.90
N ALA A 277 -6.98 -10.20 8.47
CA ALA A 277 -8.38 -9.85 8.24
C ALA A 277 -8.74 -8.49 8.86
N ASP A 278 -8.24 -8.20 10.06
CA ASP A 278 -8.41 -6.89 10.70
C ASP A 278 -7.71 -5.79 9.87
N VAL A 279 -6.51 -6.07 9.34
CA VAL A 279 -5.84 -5.19 8.37
C VAL A 279 -6.70 -4.98 7.12
N ALA A 280 -7.28 -6.03 6.55
CA ALA A 280 -8.11 -5.94 5.36
C ALA A 280 -9.32 -5.02 5.57
N GLU A 281 -9.98 -5.10 6.73
CA GLU A 281 -11.07 -4.19 7.11
C GLU A 281 -10.57 -2.74 7.21
N GLY A 282 -9.47 -2.52 7.94
CA GLY A 282 -8.88 -1.19 8.11
C GLY A 282 -8.46 -0.53 6.79
N VAL A 283 -7.83 -1.29 5.87
CA VAL A 283 -7.45 -0.78 4.55
C VAL A 283 -8.67 -0.43 3.70
N ARG A 284 -9.72 -1.26 3.72
CA ARG A 284 -10.97 -0.97 3.00
C ARG A 284 -11.63 0.31 3.52
N GLU A 285 -11.66 0.52 4.84
CA GLU A 285 -12.20 1.74 5.45
C GLU A 285 -11.36 2.98 5.05
N ALA A 286 -10.03 2.89 5.18
CA ALA A 286 -9.11 3.97 4.86
C ALA A 286 -9.21 4.40 3.39
N VAL A 287 -9.14 3.44 2.46
CA VAL A 287 -9.21 3.70 1.01
C VAL A 287 -10.59 4.25 0.61
N SER A 288 -11.68 3.68 1.13
CA SER A 288 -13.04 4.18 0.86
C SER A 288 -13.21 5.63 1.31
N SER A 289 -12.70 5.95 2.51
CA SER A 289 -12.73 7.31 3.05
C SER A 289 -11.94 8.29 2.18
N ALA A 290 -10.73 7.91 1.76
CA ALA A 290 -9.88 8.71 0.88
C ALA A 290 -10.52 8.94 -0.51
N ARG A 291 -11.06 7.89 -1.15
CA ARG A 291 -11.78 7.99 -2.43
C ARG A 291 -13.00 8.90 -2.33
N SER A 292 -13.76 8.80 -1.24
CA SER A 292 -14.93 9.65 -1.00
C SER A 292 -14.54 11.12 -0.84
N ALA A 293 -13.48 11.42 -0.08
CA ALA A 293 -12.97 12.78 0.10
C ALA A 293 -12.49 13.39 -1.24
N ALA A 294 -11.79 12.62 -2.08
CA ALA A 294 -11.37 13.06 -3.40
C ALA A 294 -12.56 13.37 -4.33
N SER A 295 -13.63 12.56 -4.27
CA SER A 295 -14.86 12.81 -5.04
C SER A 295 -15.63 14.05 -4.56
N ALA A 296 -15.65 14.30 -3.25
CA ALA A 296 -16.26 15.50 -2.68
C ALA A 296 -15.49 16.76 -3.10
N SER A 297 -14.15 16.72 -3.07
CA SER A 297 -13.30 17.81 -3.54
C SER A 297 -13.53 18.14 -5.03
N SER A 298 -13.60 17.13 -5.91
CA SER A 298 -13.87 17.34 -7.34
C SER A 298 -15.29 17.84 -7.64
N SER A 299 -16.29 17.44 -6.84
CA SER A 299 -17.66 17.93 -6.97
C SER A 299 -17.83 19.38 -6.51
N THR A 300 -17.06 19.83 -5.51
CA THR A 300 -17.12 21.19 -4.95
C THR A 300 -16.59 22.23 -5.94
N THR A 301 -15.65 21.85 -6.82
CA THR A 301 -15.17 22.71 -7.92
C THR A 301 -16.20 22.88 -9.05
N SER A 302 -17.18 21.97 -9.15
CA SER A 302 -18.24 22.01 -10.18
C SER A 302 -19.54 22.69 -9.72
N ALA A 303 -19.73 22.87 -8.41
CA ALA A 303 -21.01 23.28 -7.81
C ALA A 303 -21.09 24.77 -7.41
N SER A 304 -20.16 25.63 -7.83
CA SER A 304 -20.20 27.07 -7.54
C SER A 304 -21.20 27.85 -8.42
N THR A 305 -22.43 27.35 -8.59
CA THR A 305 -23.60 28.15 -8.99
C THR A 305 -24.91 27.55 -8.47
N SER A 306 -25.27 27.79 -7.21
CA SER A 306 -26.60 28.30 -6.79
C SER A 306 -26.84 28.25 -5.27
N SER A 307 -27.02 29.45 -4.72
CA SER A 307 -27.80 29.92 -3.55
C SER A 307 -28.33 28.96 -2.45
N ALA A 308 -27.87 29.26 -1.22
CA ALA A 308 -28.61 29.61 0.02
C ALA A 308 -30.05 29.10 0.26
N ASP A 309 -30.31 28.48 1.43
CA ASP A 309 -30.85 29.16 2.63
C ASP A 309 -31.07 28.25 3.88
N ALA A 310 -30.98 28.88 5.07
CA ALA A 310 -31.75 28.66 6.31
C ALA A 310 -31.46 27.55 7.38
N LEU A 311 -30.99 28.04 8.55
CA LEU A 311 -31.58 28.02 9.92
C LEU A 311 -31.51 26.81 10.93
N SER A 312 -30.91 27.11 12.10
CA SER A 312 -31.46 27.02 13.49
C SER A 312 -31.20 25.81 14.45
N ALA A 313 -30.39 26.09 15.48
CA ALA A 313 -30.51 25.89 16.96
C ALA A 313 -30.84 24.53 17.67
N ALA A 314 -30.17 24.36 18.83
CA ALA A 314 -29.98 23.24 19.81
C ALA A 314 -31.19 22.97 20.79
N PRO A 315 -31.14 22.20 21.93
CA PRO A 315 -30.02 21.52 22.64
C PRO A 315 -30.30 20.13 23.35
N ALA A 316 -29.30 19.72 24.17
CA ALA A 316 -28.98 18.51 24.96
C ALA A 316 -29.99 17.86 25.95
N VAL A 317 -29.66 16.63 26.42
CA VAL A 317 -29.75 15.98 27.79
C VAL A 317 -29.54 14.45 27.58
N GLY A 318 -28.83 13.61 28.34
CA GLY A 318 -28.08 13.65 29.61
C GLY A 318 -27.59 12.22 29.95
N SER A 319 -26.53 12.09 30.75
CA SER A 319 -25.94 10.80 31.20
C SER A 319 -26.62 10.24 32.47
N PRO A 320 -26.39 8.95 32.78
CA PRO A 320 -25.98 8.63 34.15
C PRO A 320 -24.80 7.64 34.27
N SER A 321 -24.12 7.80 35.40
CA SER A 321 -22.93 7.11 35.89
C SER A 321 -23.25 5.83 36.66
N SER A 322 -22.35 4.83 36.61
CA SER A 322 -22.04 3.95 37.76
C SER A 322 -20.72 3.20 37.56
N ALA A 323 -19.80 3.37 38.51
CA ALA A 323 -18.63 2.51 38.83
C ALA A 323 -18.75 2.15 40.34
N PRO A 324 -17.88 1.32 41.00
CA PRO A 324 -16.54 0.89 40.59
C PRO A 324 -16.07 -0.54 41.02
N GLY A 325 -14.88 -0.93 40.56
CA GLY A 325 -14.07 -2.02 41.13
C GLY A 325 -12.63 -1.96 40.61
N GLY A 326 -11.70 -1.46 41.43
CA GLY A 326 -10.41 -0.89 41.00
C GLY A 326 -9.20 -1.82 40.87
N ARG A 327 -8.20 -1.33 40.13
CA ARG A 327 -6.76 -1.63 40.22
C ARG A 327 -5.95 -0.35 39.94
N ALA A 328 -4.74 -0.28 40.48
CA ALA A 328 -3.96 0.92 40.78
C ALA A 328 -3.65 1.86 39.60
N ALA A 329 -3.67 3.16 39.94
CA ALA A 329 -3.59 4.37 39.12
C ALA A 329 -2.16 4.73 38.66
N GLY A 330 -2.00 5.08 37.38
CA GLY A 330 -0.81 5.75 36.82
C GLY A 330 -1.19 7.08 36.17
N SER A 331 -0.50 8.17 36.52
CA SER A 331 -0.63 9.51 35.93
C SER A 331 -0.16 9.54 34.47
N PHE A 332 -0.64 10.50 33.67
CA PHE A 332 -0.18 10.72 32.29
C PHE A 332 1.35 10.93 32.25
N SER A 333 2.06 10.06 31.52
CA SER A 333 3.53 9.97 31.57
C SER A 333 4.22 10.27 30.23
N VAL A 334 3.48 10.63 29.20
CA VAL A 334 4.03 10.95 27.87
C VAL A 334 4.40 12.44 27.84
N VAL A 335 5.64 12.74 27.43
CA VAL A 335 6.20 14.10 27.45
C VAL A 335 6.39 14.57 26.01
N PRO A 336 5.61 15.57 25.54
CA PRO A 336 5.82 16.23 24.25
C PRO A 336 7.23 16.81 24.11
N THR A 337 7.77 16.77 22.90
CA THR A 337 9.05 17.38 22.57
C THR A 337 8.91 18.90 22.54
N PRO A 338 9.74 19.66 23.30
CA PRO A 338 9.63 21.11 23.34
C PRO A 338 10.07 21.76 22.02
N PRO A 339 9.57 22.97 21.70
CA PRO A 339 10.00 23.70 20.51
C PRO A 339 11.49 24.09 20.60
N PRO A 340 12.16 24.29 19.45
CA PRO A 340 13.57 24.65 19.42
C PRO A 340 13.82 25.99 20.13
N ALA A 341 14.91 26.06 20.89
CA ALA A 341 15.25 27.24 21.69
C ALA A 341 15.76 28.45 20.86
N VAL A 342 16.15 28.21 19.61
CA VAL A 342 16.73 29.23 18.72
C VAL A 342 16.01 29.16 17.38
N LYS A 343 15.42 30.28 16.97
CA LYS A 343 14.84 30.46 15.64
C LYS A 343 15.92 30.93 14.65
N ARG A 344 15.91 30.36 13.44
CA ARG A 344 16.92 30.58 12.41
C ARG A 344 16.45 31.50 11.29
N SER A 345 15.14 31.53 11.03
CA SER A 345 14.51 32.37 10.03
C SER A 345 14.05 33.70 10.62
N ALA A 346 14.28 34.77 9.86
CA ALA A 346 13.71 36.09 10.15
C ALA A 346 12.22 36.17 9.79
N VAL A 347 11.70 35.20 9.04
CA VAL A 347 10.30 35.12 8.63
C VAL A 347 9.55 34.23 9.61
N GLN A 348 8.45 34.74 10.14
CA GLN A 348 7.53 34.02 11.01
C GLN A 348 6.15 34.04 10.37
N PRO A 349 5.69 32.93 9.77
CA PRO A 349 4.41 32.92 9.07
C PRO A 349 3.21 33.10 10.00
N TRP A 350 3.40 32.88 11.31
CA TRP A 350 2.36 33.07 12.32
C TRP A 350 2.93 33.50 13.68
N ASP A 351 2.06 34.10 14.51
CA ASP A 351 2.33 34.37 15.92
C ASP A 351 1.94 33.16 16.77
N GLU A 352 2.93 32.55 17.42
CA GLU A 352 2.73 31.38 18.29
C GLU A 352 1.95 31.71 19.57
N SER A 353 1.92 32.98 20.00
CA SER A 353 1.19 33.41 21.19
C SER A 353 -0.32 33.44 20.98
N GLU A 354 -0.77 33.42 19.72
CA GLU A 354 -2.17 33.36 19.34
C GLU A 354 -2.71 31.92 19.26
N ARG A 355 -1.85 30.90 19.44
CA ARG A 355 -2.26 29.49 19.39
C ARG A 355 -3.25 29.16 20.51
N PRO A 356 -4.44 28.61 20.19
CA PRO A 356 -5.37 28.17 21.22
C PRO A 356 -4.81 26.96 21.98
N THR A 357 -5.29 26.75 23.19
CA THR A 357 -4.97 25.56 24.00
C THR A 357 -6.21 24.71 24.19
N GLY A 358 -6.04 23.40 24.14
CA GLY A 358 -7.09 22.43 24.41
C GLY A 358 -7.52 22.41 25.88
N PRO A 359 -8.53 21.57 26.22
CA PRO A 359 -8.96 21.37 27.58
C PRO A 359 -7.81 20.96 28.51
N ALA A 360 -7.81 21.48 29.75
CA ALA A 360 -6.82 21.08 30.74
C ALA A 360 -6.96 19.60 31.10
N LEU A 361 -5.81 18.96 31.35
CA LEU A 361 -5.72 17.57 31.82
C LEU A 361 -6.55 17.35 33.09
N ASP A 362 -7.29 16.25 33.16
CA ASP A 362 -7.92 15.82 34.41
C ASP A 362 -6.87 15.18 35.33
N PRO A 363 -6.49 15.83 36.45
CA PRO A 363 -5.44 15.32 37.33
C PRO A 363 -5.81 14.00 38.02
N ASN A 364 -7.08 13.60 37.99
CA ASN A 364 -7.56 12.36 38.60
C ASN A 364 -7.68 11.21 37.57
N ARG A 365 -7.50 11.48 36.27
CA ARG A 365 -7.57 10.45 35.23
C ARG A 365 -6.27 9.65 35.17
N THR A 366 -6.44 8.34 34.98
CA THR A 366 -5.34 7.38 34.85
C THR A 366 -5.37 6.76 33.48
N TYR A 367 -4.20 6.48 32.92
CA TYR A 367 -4.05 5.95 31.58
C TYR A 367 -3.39 4.57 31.60
N THR A 368 -3.89 3.66 30.78
CA THR A 368 -3.26 2.37 30.51
C THR A 368 -2.10 2.54 29.53
N PRO A 369 -1.13 1.61 29.49
CA PRO A 369 -0.06 1.62 28.50
C PRO A 369 -0.57 1.62 27.05
N HIS A 370 -1.72 0.98 26.81
CA HIS A 370 -2.37 0.95 25.50
C HIS A 370 -2.94 2.32 25.12
N GLU A 371 -3.63 3.01 26.03
CA GLU A 371 -4.14 4.37 25.79
C GLU A 371 -2.98 5.36 25.52
N LEU A 372 -1.86 5.24 26.23
CA LEU A 372 -0.70 6.10 25.99
C LEU A 372 0.03 5.82 24.66
N ALA A 373 -0.26 4.69 23.99
CA ALA A 373 0.47 4.26 22.80
C ALA A 373 0.27 5.21 21.61
N SER A 374 -0.94 5.73 21.39
CA SER A 374 -1.23 6.61 20.26
C SER A 374 -0.47 7.94 20.35
N GLY A 375 -0.52 8.61 21.51
CA GLY A 375 0.26 9.83 21.73
C GLY A 375 1.77 9.59 21.67
N GLN A 376 2.24 8.44 22.14
CA GLN A 376 3.65 8.06 22.04
C GLN A 376 4.08 7.75 20.60
N HIS A 377 3.17 7.26 19.76
CA HIS A 377 3.41 7.00 18.35
C HIS A 377 3.55 8.30 17.56
N LEU A 378 2.67 9.28 17.79
CA LEU A 378 2.77 10.62 17.19
C LEU A 378 4.16 11.24 17.44
N ILE A 379 4.62 11.21 18.69
CA ILE A 379 5.98 11.69 19.04
C ILE A 379 7.07 10.93 18.28
N GLN A 380 6.93 9.60 18.10
CA GLN A 380 7.93 8.81 17.35
C GLN A 380 7.98 9.18 15.86
N VAL A 381 6.82 9.43 15.24
CA VAL A 381 6.75 9.91 13.85
C VAL A 381 7.41 11.28 13.76
N HIS A 382 7.08 12.20 14.67
CA HIS A 382 7.65 13.54 14.68
C HIS A 382 9.15 13.53 14.94
N ASP A 383 9.63 12.72 15.88
CA ASP A 383 11.07 12.59 16.16
C ASP A 383 11.84 12.06 14.94
N HIS A 384 11.22 11.19 14.13
CA HIS A 384 11.80 10.78 12.85
C HIS A 384 11.90 11.95 11.88
N LEU A 385 10.83 12.74 11.71
CA LEU A 385 10.83 13.93 10.87
C LEU A 385 11.87 14.96 11.33
N ARG A 386 11.99 15.20 12.64
CA ARG A 386 13.02 16.07 13.23
C ARG A 386 14.43 15.61 12.86
N ALA A 387 14.70 14.31 13.00
CA ALA A 387 16.01 13.74 12.70
C ALA A 387 16.37 13.87 11.21
N GLU A 388 15.39 13.68 10.31
CA GLU A 388 15.62 13.86 8.87
C GLU A 388 15.84 15.34 8.50
N LEU A 389 15.10 16.26 9.12
CA LEU A 389 15.28 17.70 8.92
C LEU A 389 16.65 18.19 9.38
N ASP A 390 17.11 17.73 10.56
CA ASP A 390 18.45 18.02 11.06
C ASP A 390 19.54 17.58 10.07
N GLN A 391 19.38 16.39 9.48
CA GLN A 391 20.32 15.89 8.49
C GLN A 391 20.29 16.70 7.18
N ILE A 392 19.11 17.10 6.70
CA ILE A 392 18.96 17.98 5.52
C ILE A 392 19.70 19.30 5.76
N ARG A 393 19.50 19.91 6.93
CA ARG A 393 20.14 21.18 7.30
C ARG A 393 21.66 21.06 7.35
N ASP A 394 22.18 20.03 8.02
CA ASP A 394 23.62 19.80 8.14
C ASP A 394 24.29 19.65 6.77
N LEU A 395 23.59 19.05 5.80
CA LEU A 395 24.08 18.92 4.43
C LEU A 395 24.08 20.24 3.68
N VAL A 396 23.02 21.04 3.81
CA VAL A 396 22.94 22.38 3.21
C VAL A 396 24.03 23.29 3.80
N GLU A 397 24.29 23.22 5.11
CA GLU A 397 25.36 24.00 5.76
C GLU A 397 26.75 23.58 5.25
N GLN A 398 27.01 22.28 5.08
CA GLN A 398 28.29 21.79 4.53
C GLN A 398 28.52 22.22 3.07
N VAL A 399 27.45 22.28 2.27
CA VAL A 399 27.52 22.81 0.91
C VAL A 399 27.77 24.32 0.92
N ALA A 400 27.06 25.07 1.75
CA ALA A 400 27.21 26.52 1.87
C ALA A 400 28.60 26.92 2.37
N ALA A 401 29.20 26.13 3.28
CA ALA A 401 30.56 26.35 3.78
C ALA A 401 31.66 25.97 2.79
N GLY A 402 31.32 25.36 1.64
CA GLY A 402 32.27 24.86 0.65
C GLY A 402 33.11 23.67 1.13
N SER A 403 32.78 23.09 2.29
CA SER A 403 33.42 21.88 2.82
C SER A 403 32.94 20.61 2.14
N MET A 404 31.79 20.69 1.45
CA MET A 404 31.22 19.61 0.64
C MET A 404 30.75 20.15 -0.71
N GLY A 405 31.14 19.51 -1.80
CA GLY A 405 30.60 19.84 -3.11
C GLY A 405 29.14 19.40 -3.23
N VAL A 406 28.32 20.10 -4.02
CA VAL A 406 26.90 19.75 -4.27
C VAL A 406 26.74 18.27 -4.68
N GLY A 407 27.65 17.75 -5.50
CA GLY A 407 27.65 16.33 -5.91
C GLY A 407 27.96 15.34 -4.80
N GLN A 408 28.75 15.73 -3.78
CA GLN A 408 29.06 14.92 -2.61
C GLN A 408 27.94 14.98 -1.57
N ALA A 409 27.33 16.14 -1.36
CA ALA A 409 26.11 16.27 -0.56
C ALA A 409 24.99 15.42 -1.13
N ARG A 410 24.81 15.47 -2.46
CA ARG A 410 23.92 14.56 -3.19
C ARG A 410 24.25 13.08 -2.95
N SER A 411 25.54 12.72 -2.94
CA SER A 411 25.94 11.33 -2.66
C SER A 411 25.66 10.93 -1.21
N HIS A 412 25.81 11.83 -0.23
CA HIS A 412 25.56 11.54 1.18
C HIS A 412 24.07 11.35 1.45
N ILE A 413 23.25 12.26 0.93
CA ILE A 413 21.78 12.18 0.91
C ILE A 413 21.34 10.83 0.30
N ASN A 414 21.92 10.43 -0.83
CA ASN A 414 21.62 9.16 -1.49
C ASN A 414 22.07 7.89 -0.71
N THR A 415 22.92 8.03 0.32
CA THR A 415 23.43 6.89 1.12
C THR A 415 22.82 6.79 2.52
N MET A 416 22.19 7.85 3.00
CA MET A 416 21.53 7.89 4.31
C MET A 416 20.21 7.11 4.32
N THR A 417 19.51 7.07 3.19
CA THR A 417 18.39 6.16 2.95
C THR A 417 18.92 4.82 2.47
N MET A 418 18.53 3.76 3.17
CA MET A 418 18.80 2.38 2.77
C MET A 418 18.27 2.15 1.35
N ARG A 419 19.21 2.09 0.40
CA ARG A 419 19.09 1.63 -1.00
C ARG A 419 18.03 2.36 -1.85
N GLN A 420 18.51 3.20 -2.78
CA GLN A 420 18.48 2.90 -4.22
C GLN A 420 19.34 3.87 -5.05
N ASN A 421 19.99 3.31 -6.09
CA ASN A 421 20.70 4.04 -7.14
C ASN A 421 19.70 4.47 -8.22
N ASN A 422 19.39 5.76 -8.32
CA ASN A 422 19.68 6.62 -9.48
C ASN A 422 18.85 7.93 -9.44
N TRP A 423 19.56 9.06 -9.30
CA TRP A 423 19.28 10.40 -9.91
C TRP A 423 18.67 11.52 -9.03
N THR A 424 19.20 12.72 -9.34
CA THR A 424 18.91 14.14 -9.03
C THR A 424 18.48 14.60 -7.61
N LEU A 425 19.25 15.56 -7.07
CA LEU A 425 19.12 16.23 -5.77
C LEU A 425 17.73 16.87 -5.50
N GLY A 426 16.94 17.16 -6.53
CA GLY A 426 15.61 17.75 -6.38
C GLY A 426 14.56 16.80 -5.76
N VAL A 427 14.69 15.49 -5.96
CA VAL A 427 13.67 14.50 -5.54
C VAL A 427 13.77 14.17 -4.04
N TYR A 428 14.87 14.47 -3.36
CA TYR A 428 14.97 14.15 -1.92
C TYR A 428 14.18 15.12 -1.04
N CYS A 429 14.26 16.42 -1.31
CA CYS A 429 13.30 17.34 -0.69
C CYS A 429 11.89 17.01 -1.15
N GLU A 430 11.65 16.57 -2.39
CA GLU A 430 10.34 16.03 -2.77
C GLU A 430 9.90 14.83 -1.91
N SER A 431 10.80 13.91 -1.55
CA SER A 431 10.50 12.74 -0.70
C SER A 431 10.21 13.12 0.75
N TYR A 432 11.03 13.99 1.35
CA TYR A 432 10.78 14.50 2.71
C TYR A 432 9.53 15.40 2.74
N CYS A 433 9.36 16.29 1.75
CA CYS A 433 8.16 17.10 1.58
C CYS A 433 6.93 16.22 1.37
N ARG A 434 7.04 15.10 0.64
CA ARG A 434 5.96 14.12 0.45
C ARG A 434 5.64 13.40 1.74
N LEU A 435 6.63 13.00 2.54
CA LEU A 435 6.41 12.38 3.85
C LEU A 435 5.65 13.33 4.79
N VAL A 436 6.09 14.58 4.91
CA VAL A 436 5.41 15.63 5.69
C VAL A 436 4.00 15.91 5.13
N THR A 437 3.86 16.02 3.81
CA THR A 437 2.56 16.25 3.16
C THR A 437 1.60 15.10 3.41
N THR A 438 2.05 13.84 3.31
CA THR A 438 1.23 12.65 3.54
C THR A 438 0.80 12.57 5.00
N HIS A 439 1.72 12.77 5.95
CA HIS A 439 1.44 12.80 7.37
C HIS A 439 0.35 13.83 7.73
N HIS A 440 0.55 15.10 7.34
CA HIS A 440 -0.43 16.16 7.58
C HIS A 440 -1.75 15.94 6.82
N SER A 441 -1.70 15.33 5.63
CA SER A 441 -2.92 14.97 4.87
C SER A 441 -3.74 13.88 5.58
N ILE A 442 -3.08 12.90 6.19
CA ILE A 442 -3.74 11.85 6.98
C ILE A 442 -4.40 12.47 8.21
N GLU A 443 -3.72 13.40 8.87
CA GLU A 443 -4.27 14.10 10.04
C GLU A 443 -5.50 14.94 9.68
N ASP A 444 -5.41 15.72 8.61
CA ASP A 444 -6.51 16.56 8.11
C ASP A 444 -7.72 15.74 7.68
N ALA A 445 -7.48 14.60 7.01
CA ALA A 445 -8.53 13.79 6.43
C ALA A 445 -9.15 12.78 7.42
N SER A 446 -8.39 12.31 8.40
CA SER A 446 -8.80 11.22 9.31
C SER A 446 -8.79 11.64 10.77
N LEU A 447 -7.63 12.01 11.31
CA LEU A 447 -7.44 12.20 12.75
C LEU A 447 -8.26 13.38 13.28
N PHE A 448 -8.12 14.55 12.66
CA PHE A 448 -8.74 15.79 13.07
C PHE A 448 -10.28 15.77 13.05
N PRO A 449 -10.94 15.23 12.00
CA PRO A 449 -12.39 15.00 12.03
C PRO A 449 -12.85 14.04 13.13
N ARG A 450 -12.07 13.02 13.48
CA ARG A 450 -12.38 12.08 14.58
C ARG A 450 -12.26 12.78 15.94
N LEU A 451 -11.17 13.53 16.18
CA LEU A 451 -10.97 14.31 17.39
C LEU A 451 -12.07 15.36 17.59
N ARG A 452 -12.44 16.09 16.54
CA ARG A 452 -13.52 17.10 16.60
C ARG A 452 -14.88 16.51 16.94
N ARG A 453 -15.17 15.29 16.46
CA ARG A 453 -16.41 14.57 16.78
C ARG A 453 -16.41 14.03 18.21
N ALA A 454 -15.26 13.52 18.65
CA ALA A 454 -15.10 12.92 19.98
C ALA A 454 -15.07 13.97 21.10
N ASP A 455 -14.47 15.13 20.85
CA ASP A 455 -14.42 16.25 21.79
C ASP A 455 -14.49 17.61 21.06
N PRO A 456 -15.68 18.24 20.98
CA PRO A 456 -15.86 19.52 20.31
C PRO A 456 -15.02 20.66 20.91
N ALA A 457 -14.54 20.54 22.15
CA ALA A 457 -13.68 21.54 22.76
C ALA A 457 -12.27 21.61 22.14
N LEU A 458 -11.86 20.60 21.37
CA LEU A 458 -10.61 20.60 20.61
C LEU A 458 -10.70 21.37 19.29
N ALA A 459 -11.90 21.79 18.86
CA ALA A 459 -12.10 22.44 17.56
C ALA A 459 -11.18 23.65 17.32
N PRO A 460 -10.91 24.55 18.29
CA PRO A 460 -9.97 25.66 18.09
C PRO A 460 -8.54 25.20 17.80
N VAL A 461 -8.03 24.20 18.53
CA VAL A 461 -6.69 23.61 18.33
C VAL A 461 -6.61 22.95 16.96
N VAL A 462 -7.58 22.07 16.65
CA VAL A 462 -7.60 21.35 15.38
C VAL A 462 -7.63 22.34 14.22
N ASN A 463 -8.52 23.34 14.23
CA ASN A 463 -8.59 24.33 13.17
C ASN A 463 -7.26 25.08 13.00
N ARG A 464 -6.58 25.39 14.11
CA ARG A 464 -5.26 26.02 14.04
C ARG A 464 -4.21 25.12 13.39
N LEU A 465 -4.20 23.83 13.71
CA LEU A 465 -3.28 22.87 13.07
C LEU A 465 -3.52 22.78 11.56
N GLN A 466 -4.78 22.73 11.12
CA GLN A 466 -5.11 22.74 9.67
C GLN A 466 -4.66 24.02 8.96
N GLU A 467 -4.80 25.18 9.62
CA GLU A 467 -4.26 26.44 9.09
C GLU A 467 -2.74 26.41 8.96
N GLU A 468 -2.04 25.85 9.96
CA GLU A 468 -0.59 25.69 9.93
C GLU A 468 -0.15 24.69 8.84
N HIS A 469 -0.92 23.63 8.56
CA HIS A 469 -0.65 22.69 7.46
C HIS A 469 -0.62 23.38 6.08
N LEU A 470 -1.57 24.30 5.82
CA LEU A 470 -1.60 25.06 4.56
C LEU A 470 -0.34 25.91 4.40
N VAL A 471 0.10 26.54 5.48
CA VAL A 471 1.32 27.34 5.46
C VAL A 471 2.57 26.46 5.31
N ILE A 472 2.61 25.29 5.95
CA ILE A 472 3.70 24.33 5.79
C ILE A 472 3.77 23.88 4.32
N HIS A 473 2.64 23.62 3.67
CA HIS A 473 2.61 23.29 2.25
C HIS A 473 3.24 24.39 1.38
N ASP A 474 2.88 25.66 1.62
CA ASP A 474 3.48 26.81 0.92
C ASP A 474 5.01 26.92 1.18
N VAL A 475 5.46 26.62 2.40
CA VAL A 475 6.88 26.61 2.76
C VAL A 475 7.62 25.48 2.06
N LEU A 476 7.04 24.27 1.99
CA LEU A 476 7.60 23.13 1.26
C LEU A 476 7.72 23.43 -0.25
N GLU A 477 6.70 24.05 -0.86
CA GLU A 477 6.81 24.56 -2.24
C GLU A 477 7.94 25.58 -2.41
N GLY A 478 8.16 26.43 -1.40
CA GLY A 478 9.24 27.41 -1.37
C GLY A 478 10.62 26.75 -1.40
N VAL A 479 10.81 25.66 -0.65
CA VAL A 479 12.04 24.85 -0.65
C VAL A 479 12.26 24.20 -2.02
N ASP A 480 11.22 23.62 -2.63
CA ASP A 480 11.31 23.03 -3.96
C ASP A 480 11.72 24.06 -5.02
N LYS A 481 11.07 25.24 -5.04
CA LYS A 481 11.43 26.35 -5.94
C LYS A 481 12.89 26.78 -5.75
N ALA A 482 13.37 26.86 -4.50
CA ALA A 482 14.75 27.23 -4.22
C ALA A 482 15.77 26.17 -4.68
N LEU A 483 15.42 24.88 -4.59
CA LEU A 483 16.23 23.78 -5.10
C LEU A 483 16.31 23.76 -6.62
N VAL A 484 15.18 23.91 -7.30
CA VAL A 484 15.13 23.98 -8.76
C VAL A 484 16.00 25.14 -9.24
N GLY A 485 15.87 26.30 -8.60
CA GLY A 485 16.70 27.47 -8.90
C GLY A 485 18.20 27.22 -8.70
N LEU A 486 18.59 26.50 -7.64
CA LEU A 486 19.99 26.15 -7.42
C LEU A 486 20.54 25.20 -8.50
N VAL A 487 19.72 24.28 -9.02
CA VAL A 487 20.13 23.29 -10.03
C VAL A 487 20.19 23.88 -11.44
N ASP A 488 19.23 24.72 -11.82
CA ASP A 488 19.16 25.34 -13.14
C ASP A 488 20.02 26.62 -13.28
N GLY A 489 20.57 27.09 -12.16
CA GLY A 489 21.44 28.26 -12.08
C GLY A 489 20.71 29.61 -12.00
N SER A 490 19.38 29.61 -11.82
CA SER A 490 18.59 30.82 -11.59
C SER A 490 18.56 31.28 -10.13
N GLY A 491 19.00 30.43 -9.19
CA GLY A 491 19.10 30.70 -7.75
C GLY A 491 20.51 30.47 -7.18
N ASP A 492 20.65 30.64 -5.86
CA ASP A 492 21.90 30.43 -5.14
C ASP A 492 21.71 29.61 -3.85
N ILE A 493 22.82 29.18 -3.25
CA ILE A 493 22.81 28.35 -2.04
C ILE A 493 22.26 29.10 -0.81
N ASN A 494 22.34 30.43 -0.81
CA ASN A 494 21.81 31.24 0.28
C ASN A 494 20.27 31.26 0.26
N GLY A 495 19.66 31.28 -0.93
CA GLY A 495 18.22 31.14 -1.11
C GLY A 495 17.71 29.78 -0.64
N LEU A 496 18.41 28.69 -0.99
CA LEU A 496 18.08 27.36 -0.48
C LEU A 496 18.21 27.28 1.05
N ARG A 497 19.29 27.80 1.60
CA ARG A 497 19.50 27.84 3.05
C ARG A 497 18.38 28.59 3.77
N ALA A 498 17.99 29.76 3.27
CA ALA A 498 16.91 30.54 3.85
C ALA A 498 15.56 29.82 3.80
N ALA A 499 15.28 29.07 2.71
CA ALA A 499 14.06 28.28 2.59
C ALA A 499 14.05 27.10 3.59
N VAL A 500 15.19 26.41 3.75
CA VAL A 500 15.33 25.30 4.72
C VAL A 500 15.28 25.82 6.17
N ASP A 501 15.91 26.96 6.48
CA ASP A 501 15.83 27.59 7.80
C ASP A 501 14.38 28.00 8.15
N LEU A 502 13.59 28.42 7.15
CA LEU A 502 12.16 28.68 7.33
C LEU A 502 11.38 27.39 7.57
N LEU A 503 11.65 26.33 6.80
CA LEU A 503 11.02 25.03 7.02
C LEU A 503 11.33 24.45 8.42
N ASP A 504 12.58 24.57 8.88
CA ASP A 504 13.04 24.17 10.21
C ASP A 504 12.22 24.86 11.32
N ASP A 505 12.19 26.19 11.31
CA ASP A 505 11.45 26.96 12.33
C ASP A 505 9.94 26.64 12.33
N VAL A 506 9.33 26.56 11.14
CA VAL A 506 7.90 26.36 10.94
C VAL A 506 7.49 24.95 11.36
N LEU A 507 8.16 23.92 10.84
CA LEU A 507 7.81 22.53 11.08
C LEU A 507 8.08 22.13 12.54
N LEU A 508 9.25 22.49 13.10
CA LEU A 508 9.56 22.13 14.48
C LEU A 508 8.61 22.81 15.47
N SER A 509 8.21 24.06 15.20
CA SER A 509 7.22 24.77 16.00
C SER A 509 5.84 24.13 15.91
N HIS A 510 5.45 23.68 14.71
CA HIS A 510 4.19 22.99 14.45
C HIS A 510 4.11 21.64 15.17
N LEU A 511 5.08 20.73 14.94
CA LEU A 511 5.12 19.40 15.55
C LEU A 511 5.09 19.47 17.09
N SER A 512 5.79 20.46 17.67
CA SER A 512 5.82 20.65 19.13
C SER A 512 4.48 21.16 19.68
N TYR A 513 3.77 21.99 18.91
CA TYR A 513 2.44 22.45 19.27
C TYR A 513 1.42 21.31 19.19
N GLU A 514 1.46 20.54 18.12
CA GLU A 514 0.58 19.39 17.94
C GLU A 514 0.76 18.36 19.04
N GLU A 515 2.00 17.96 19.34
CA GLU A 515 2.25 17.00 20.41
C GLU A 515 1.73 17.51 21.76
N ARG A 516 1.94 18.79 22.05
CA ARG A 516 1.49 19.40 23.31
C ARG A 516 -0.02 19.34 23.45
N GLU A 517 -0.76 19.60 22.39
CA GLU A 517 -2.21 19.71 22.45
C GLU A 517 -2.94 18.39 22.18
N LEU A 518 -2.34 17.45 21.43
CA LEU A 518 -3.05 16.24 20.95
C LEU A 518 -2.62 14.93 21.63
N VAL A 519 -1.42 14.82 22.20
CA VAL A 519 -0.95 13.55 22.78
C VAL A 519 -1.87 13.05 23.90
N GLU A 520 -2.36 13.94 24.77
CA GLU A 520 -3.34 13.50 25.77
C GLU A 520 -4.72 13.23 25.18
N PRO A 521 -5.32 14.11 24.36
CA PRO A 521 -6.60 13.80 23.74
C PRO A 521 -6.63 12.48 22.98
N LEU A 522 -5.56 12.13 22.28
CA LEU A 522 -5.41 10.83 21.60
C LEU A 522 -5.51 9.68 22.59
N ALA A 523 -4.79 9.77 23.71
CA ALA A 523 -4.84 8.76 24.78
C ALA A 523 -6.20 8.71 25.48
N ARG A 524 -6.84 9.87 25.67
CA ARG A 524 -8.10 10.03 26.38
C ARG A 524 -9.30 9.53 25.58
N LEU A 525 -9.27 9.72 24.26
CA LEU A 525 -10.38 9.45 23.35
C LEU A 525 -10.20 8.12 22.61
N GLY A 526 -9.01 7.52 22.63
CA GLY A 526 -8.73 6.28 21.92
C GLY A 526 -8.87 6.42 20.40
N VAL A 527 -8.58 7.61 19.88
CA VAL A 527 -8.67 7.94 18.45
C VAL A 527 -7.29 7.74 17.83
N MET A 528 -7.24 7.00 16.73
CA MET A 528 -6.15 6.98 15.76
C MET A 528 -6.75 7.21 14.37
#